data_AF-A0A3M7G0H9-F1
#
_entry.id   AF-A0A3M7G0H9-F1
#
_cell.length_a   1.000
_cell.length_b   1.000
_cell.length_c   1.000
_cell.angle_alpha   90.00
_cell.angle_beta   90.00
_cell.angle_gamma   90.00
#
_symmetry.space_group_name_H-M   'P 1'
#
loop_
_entity.id
_entity.type
_entity.pdbx_description
1 polymer ?
#
loop_
_entity_poly.entity_id
_entity_poly.type
_entity_poly.pdbx_seq_one_letter_code
_entity_poly.pdbx_strand_id
1 'polypeptide(L)'
;LEKKFSDRHVLIIASRRILPRPKRSNRSHTTLKQKRPRSRTLTAVHDAILTDLVYPVEIVGKRVRTREDGSKILKVVLDEKERGGVDYRLDTYSEVYKRLTGKGVNFEFPQHGDA
;
A
#
# COMPACT_ATOMS: atom_id res chain seq x y z
N LEU A 1 -13.32 -3.80 17.78
CA LEU A 1 -14.19 -2.80 17.12
C LEU A 1 -15.18 -3.47 16.19
N GLU A 2 -14.77 -4.47 15.42
CA GLU A 2 -15.65 -5.21 14.48
C GLU A 2 -16.91 -5.78 15.15
N LYS A 3 -16.83 -6.33 16.38
CA LYS A 3 -18.04 -6.75 17.13
C LYS A 3 -19.07 -5.62 17.37
N LYS A 4 -18.62 -4.37 17.48
CA LYS A 4 -19.50 -3.20 17.67
C LYS A 4 -20.01 -2.64 16.33
N PHE A 5 -19.27 -2.85 15.25
CA PHE A 5 -19.60 -2.39 13.90
C PHE A 5 -19.96 -3.62 13.07
N SER A 6 -21.21 -4.03 13.20
CA SER A 6 -21.85 -5.19 12.55
C SER A 6 -21.23 -5.54 11.20
N ASP A 7 -20.45 -6.62 11.20
CA ASP A 7 -19.85 -7.32 10.05
C ASP A 7 -19.07 -6.45 9.06
N ARG A 8 -18.43 -5.37 9.56
CA ARG A 8 -17.52 -4.55 8.76
C ARG A 8 -16.08 -4.73 9.22
N HIS A 9 -15.18 -4.88 8.27
CA HIS A 9 -13.74 -4.82 8.52
C HIS A 9 -13.35 -3.42 8.98
N VAL A 10 -12.64 -3.34 10.10
CA VAL A 10 -12.16 -2.07 10.65
C VAL A 10 -10.64 -2.01 10.50
N LEU A 11 -10.16 -1.02 9.75
CA LEU A 11 -8.74 -0.77 9.50
C LEU A 11 -8.32 0.58 10.06
N ILE A 12 -7.09 0.63 10.59
CA ILE A 12 -6.50 1.85 11.14
C ILE A 12 -5.30 2.20 10.27
N ILE A 13 -5.30 3.41 9.71
CA ILE A 13 -4.26 3.88 8.79
C ILE A 13 -3.78 5.24 9.27
N ALA A 14 -2.47 5.48 9.21
CA ALA A 14 -1.92 6.78 9.54
C ALA A 14 -2.31 7.83 8.47
N SER A 15 -2.72 9.02 8.93
CA SER A 15 -2.89 10.17 8.04
C SER A 15 -1.52 10.72 7.63
N ARG A 16 -1.09 10.44 6.40
CA ARG A 16 0.25 10.78 5.90
C ARG A 16 0.20 11.92 4.87
N ARG A 17 1.03 12.94 5.04
CA ARG A 17 1.13 14.09 4.10
C ARG A 17 2.18 13.86 3.02
N ILE A 18 1.76 13.86 1.76
CA ILE A 18 2.65 13.83 0.59
C ILE A 18 3.04 15.28 0.23
N LEU A 19 4.34 15.58 0.22
CA LEU A 19 4.83 16.85 -0.32
C LEU A 19 5.04 16.73 -1.83
N PRO A 20 4.81 17.77 -2.63
CA PRO A 20 5.05 17.74 -4.07
C PRO A 20 6.53 17.52 -4.40
N ARG A 21 6.81 16.90 -5.55
CA ARG A 21 8.18 16.77 -6.05
C ARG A 21 8.72 18.17 -6.40
N PRO A 22 9.94 18.54 -5.97
CA PRO A 22 10.53 19.82 -6.38
C PRO A 22 10.70 19.84 -7.91
N LYS A 23 10.14 20.86 -8.56
CA LYS A 23 10.27 21.07 -10.02
C LYS A 23 11.39 22.07 -10.28
N ARG A 24 12.07 21.95 -11.42
CA ARG A 24 13.18 22.84 -11.83
C ARG A 24 12.70 24.24 -12.31
N SER A 25 11.39 24.48 -12.35
CA SER A 25 10.81 25.73 -12.88
C SER A 25 10.65 26.79 -11.79
N ASN A 26 11.10 28.02 -12.08
CA ASN A 26 10.94 29.20 -11.23
C ASN A 26 9.48 29.61 -10.99
N ARG A 27 8.53 29.14 -11.81
CA ARG A 27 7.09 29.39 -11.66
C ARG A 27 6.40 28.32 -10.82
N SER A 28 7.13 27.29 -10.35
CA SER A 28 6.52 26.25 -9.55
C SER A 28 6.23 26.78 -8.14
N HIS A 29 4.96 26.68 -7.74
CA HIS A 29 4.45 27.02 -6.41
C HIS A 29 5.05 26.14 -5.27
N THR A 30 6.10 25.36 -5.57
CA THR A 30 6.89 24.58 -4.63
C THR A 30 8.04 25.43 -4.10
N THR A 31 7.71 26.56 -3.49
CA THR A 31 8.59 27.52 -2.80
C THR A 31 9.07 27.00 -1.43
N LEU A 32 9.27 25.70 -1.29
CA LEU A 32 9.80 25.10 -0.07
C LEU A 32 11.32 25.32 -0.06
N LYS A 33 11.79 26.24 0.79
CA LYS A 33 13.23 26.50 1.01
C LYS A 33 13.96 25.29 1.58
N GLN A 34 13.25 24.43 2.32
CA GLN A 34 13.81 23.23 2.94
C GLN A 34 13.71 22.01 2.02
N LYS A 35 14.73 21.15 2.06
CA LYS A 35 14.76 19.87 1.35
C LYS A 35 13.56 18.99 1.74
N ARG A 36 12.88 18.42 0.74
CA ARG A 36 11.80 17.45 0.94
C ARG A 36 12.31 16.20 1.68
N PRO A 37 11.75 15.85 2.86
CA PRO A 37 12.10 14.61 3.55
C PRO A 37 11.67 13.37 2.74
N ARG A 38 12.47 12.29 2.80
CA ARG A 38 12.16 11.03 2.10
C ARG A 38 10.84 10.41 2.57
N SER A 39 10.52 10.53 3.86
CA SER A 39 9.27 10.03 4.47
C SER A 39 8.00 10.69 3.92
N ARG A 40 8.09 11.89 3.34
CA ARG A 40 6.97 12.63 2.74
C ARG A 40 6.97 12.56 1.20
N THR A 41 7.58 11.50 0.67
CA THR A 41 7.53 11.20 -0.76
C THR A 41 6.33 10.32 -1.10
N LEU A 42 5.80 10.44 -2.33
CA LEU A 42 4.64 9.64 -2.76
C LEU A 42 4.91 8.15 -2.60
N THR A 43 6.08 7.68 -3.05
CA THR A 43 6.47 6.28 -2.95
C THR A 43 6.58 5.82 -1.51
N ALA A 44 7.30 6.55 -0.65
CA ALA A 44 7.45 6.17 0.75
C ALA A 44 6.12 6.18 1.52
N VAL A 45 5.23 7.13 1.22
CA VAL A 45 3.90 7.17 1.83
C VAL A 45 3.04 5.99 1.37
N HIS A 46 3.06 5.64 0.08
CA HIS A 46 2.32 4.49 -0.43
C HIS A 46 2.83 3.18 0.16
N ASP A 47 4.15 3.01 0.27
CA ASP A 47 4.74 1.82 0.89
C ASP A 47 4.34 1.68 2.35
N ALA A 48 4.27 2.79 3.08
CA ALA A 48 3.92 2.77 4.48
C ALA A 48 2.41 2.61 4.71
N ILE A 49 1.55 3.08 3.80
CA ILE A 49 0.11 2.75 3.81
C ILE A 49 -0.10 1.25 3.61
N LEU A 50 0.67 0.60 2.72
CA LEU A 50 0.60 -0.85 2.55
C LEU A 50 0.91 -1.58 3.84
N THR A 51 1.97 -1.17 4.56
CA THR A 51 2.34 -1.75 5.85
C THR A 51 1.24 -1.54 6.91
N ASP A 52 0.66 -0.34 6.99
CA ASP A 52 -0.42 -0.06 7.93
C ASP A 52 -1.68 -0.91 7.65
N LEU A 53 -1.98 -1.18 6.37
CA LEU A 53 -3.14 -1.96 5.94
C LEU A 53 -3.08 -3.43 6.33
N VAL A 54 -1.90 -4.04 6.23
CA VAL A 54 -1.74 -5.50 6.41
C VAL A 54 -1.38 -5.90 7.83
N TYR A 55 -1.26 -4.95 8.76
CA TYR A 55 -1.03 -5.24 10.16
C TYR A 55 -2.07 -6.25 10.68
N PRO A 56 -1.67 -7.37 11.31
CA PRO A 56 -0.37 -7.66 11.93
C PRO A 56 0.67 -8.35 11.05
N VAL A 57 0.35 -8.64 9.79
CA VAL A 57 1.19 -9.46 8.90
C VAL A 57 2.29 -8.61 8.26
N GLU A 58 3.48 -9.18 8.17
CA GLU A 58 4.59 -8.56 7.48
C GLU A 58 4.56 -8.87 5.98
N ILE A 59 4.99 -7.88 5.18
CA ILE A 59 5.14 -8.05 3.74
C ILE A 59 6.50 -8.68 3.48
N VAL A 60 6.51 -9.91 2.98
CA VAL A 60 7.72 -10.65 2.60
C VAL A 60 8.28 -10.15 1.27
N GLY A 61 7.39 -9.80 0.33
CA GLY A 61 7.80 -9.43 -1.02
C GLY A 61 6.86 -8.45 -1.70
N LYS A 62 7.40 -7.67 -2.64
CA LYS A 62 6.62 -6.78 -3.50
C LYS A 62 7.14 -6.93 -4.93
N ARG A 63 6.24 -7.25 -5.86
CA ARG A 63 6.55 -7.32 -7.30
C ARG A 63 5.54 -6.49 -8.09
N VAL A 64 6.02 -5.68 -9.03
CA VAL A 64 5.13 -4.93 -9.93
C VAL A 64 5.03 -5.68 -11.24
N ARG A 65 3.85 -6.23 -11.55
CA ARG A 65 3.56 -6.80 -12.86
C ARG A 65 3.09 -5.67 -13.77
N THR A 66 3.81 -5.47 -14.86
CA THR A 66 3.36 -4.60 -15.96
C THR A 66 2.71 -5.50 -17.00
N ARG A 67 1.48 -5.17 -17.40
CA ARG A 67 0.75 -5.86 -18.47
C ARG A 67 1.08 -5.22 -19.83
N GLU A 68 0.69 -5.89 -20.90
CA GLU A 68 0.91 -5.44 -22.29
C GLU A 68 0.18 -4.13 -22.61
N ASP A 69 -0.97 -3.89 -21.96
CA ASP A 69 -1.72 -2.63 -22.01
C ASP A 69 -1.03 -1.46 -21.25
N GLY A 70 0.14 -1.71 -20.65
CA GLY A 70 0.87 -0.73 -19.83
C GLY A 70 0.33 -0.58 -18.41
N SER A 71 -0.78 -1.24 -18.06
CA SER A 71 -1.32 -1.22 -16.70
C SER A 71 -0.36 -1.92 -15.74
N LYS A 72 -0.25 -1.38 -14.52
CA LYS A 72 0.64 -1.90 -13.48
C LYS A 72 -0.18 -2.41 -12.32
N ILE A 73 0.05 -3.67 -11.95
CA ILE A 73 -0.51 -4.28 -10.76
C ILE A 73 0.63 -4.61 -9.82
N LEU A 74 0.52 -4.11 -8.60
CA LEU A 74 1.47 -4.42 -7.55
C LEU A 74 0.99 -5.67 -6.83
N LYS A 75 1.77 -6.75 -6.91
CA LYS A 75 1.53 -7.97 -6.15
C LYS A 75 2.35 -7.94 -4.87
N VAL A 76 1.68 -8.06 -3.74
CA VAL A 76 2.26 -8.06 -2.40
C VAL A 76 2.21 -9.47 -1.86
N VAL A 77 3.37 -10.01 -1.51
CA VAL A 77 3.49 -11.32 -0.87
C VAL A 77 3.50 -11.12 0.64
N LEU A 78 2.52 -11.72 1.33
CA LEU A 78 2.38 -11.70 2.78
C LEU A 78 3.03 -12.94 3.42
N ASP A 79 3.38 -12.86 4.70
CA ASP A 79 3.89 -14.03 5.44
C ASP A 79 2.81 -15.13 5.53
N GLU A 80 3.21 -16.38 5.31
CA GLU A 80 2.31 -17.53 5.23
C GLU A 80 1.75 -17.93 6.59
N LYS A 81 2.49 -17.66 7.66
CA LYS A 81 2.11 -18.05 9.04
C LYS A 81 0.75 -17.51 9.46
N GLU A 82 0.39 -16.34 8.98
CA GLU A 82 -0.82 -15.61 9.36
C GLU A 82 -1.98 -15.80 8.36
N ARG A 83 -1.85 -16.73 7.41
CA ARG A 83 -2.83 -16.94 6.33
C ARG A 83 -4.24 -17.19 6.85
N GLY A 84 -4.38 -18.06 7.86
CA GLY A 84 -5.70 -18.44 8.39
C GLY A 84 -6.49 -17.28 9.00
N GLY A 85 -5.82 -16.21 9.46
CA GLY A 85 -6.47 -15.07 10.11
C GLY A 85 -6.76 -13.88 9.19
N VAL A 86 -6.19 -13.85 7.98
CA VAL A 86 -6.12 -12.62 7.16
C VAL A 86 -6.66 -12.82 5.75
N ASP A 87 -6.79 -14.07 5.30
CA ASP A 87 -7.26 -14.41 3.94
C ASP A 87 -8.63 -13.77 3.60
N TYR A 88 -9.56 -13.76 4.55
CA TYR A 88 -10.89 -13.17 4.34
C TYR A 88 -10.88 -11.63 4.22
N ARG A 89 -9.76 -10.96 4.52
CA ARG A 89 -9.62 -9.48 4.46
C ARG A 89 -8.92 -8.98 3.20
N LEU A 90 -8.35 -9.87 2.37
CA LEU A 90 -7.47 -9.49 1.26
C LEU A 90 -8.17 -8.59 0.23
N ASP A 91 -9.43 -8.88 -0.10
CA ASP A 91 -10.24 -8.08 -1.01
C ASP A 91 -10.48 -6.67 -0.46
N THR A 92 -10.69 -6.57 0.84
CA THR A 92 -10.85 -5.28 1.53
C THR A 92 -9.57 -4.46 1.47
N TYR A 93 -8.41 -5.07 1.69
CA TYR A 93 -7.13 -4.38 1.58
C TYR A 93 -6.88 -3.85 0.17
N SER A 94 -7.21 -4.64 -0.86
CA SER A 94 -7.06 -4.24 -2.26
C SER A 94 -7.90 -3.00 -2.56
N GLU A 95 -9.18 -3.03 -2.17
CA GLU A 95 -10.10 -1.94 -2.48
C GLU A 95 -9.76 -0.66 -1.69
N VAL A 96 -9.39 -0.78 -0.41
CA VAL A 96 -8.98 0.39 0.39
C VAL A 96 -7.72 1.02 -0.18
N TYR A 97 -6.71 0.22 -0.54
CA TYR A 97 -5.49 0.76 -1.14
C TYR A 97 -5.78 1.44 -2.49
N LYS A 98 -6.63 0.84 -3.32
CA LYS A 98 -7.07 1.42 -4.59
C LYS A 98 -7.82 2.73 -4.37
N ARG A 99 -8.69 2.82 -3.37
CA ARG A 99 -9.44 4.05 -3.05
C ARG A 99 -8.52 5.17 -2.56
N LEU A 100 -7.52 4.87 -1.74
CA LEU A 100 -6.59 5.87 -1.20
C LEU A 100 -5.53 6.32 -2.19
N THR A 101 -5.04 5.42 -3.06
CA THR A 101 -3.86 5.67 -3.89
C THR A 101 -4.12 5.67 -5.39
N GLY A 102 -5.29 5.19 -5.83
CA GLY A 102 -5.63 4.98 -7.23
C GLY A 102 -4.88 3.83 -7.91
N LYS A 103 -4.10 3.02 -7.16
CA LYS A 103 -3.30 1.91 -7.71
C LYS A 103 -3.90 0.56 -7.35
N GLY A 104 -3.94 -0.35 -8.33
CA GLY A 104 -4.36 -1.73 -8.11
C GLY A 104 -3.30 -2.55 -7.39
N VAL A 105 -3.71 -3.30 -6.38
CA VAL A 105 -2.87 -4.21 -5.61
C VAL A 105 -3.54 -5.57 -5.49
N ASN A 106 -2.75 -6.64 -5.63
CA ASN A 106 -3.17 -8.00 -5.32
C ASN A 106 -2.30 -8.53 -4.18
N PHE A 107 -2.94 -9.06 -3.14
CA PHE A 107 -2.25 -9.72 -2.04
C PHE A 107 -2.23 -11.23 -2.30
N GLU A 108 -1.10 -11.87 -2.05
CA GLU A 108 -0.91 -13.31 -2.23
C GLU A 108 -0.02 -13.85 -1.09
N PHE A 109 -0.16 -15.12 -0.77
CA PHE A 109 0.77 -15.84 0.11
C PHE A 109 1.81 -16.55 -0.76
N PRO A 110 3.04 -16.77 -0.27
CA PRO A 110 4.02 -17.56 -1.00
C PRO A 110 3.43 -18.96 -1.25
N GLN A 111 3.50 -19.43 -2.49
CA GLN A 111 3.35 -20.84 -2.75
C GLN A 111 4.70 -21.45 -2.43
N HIS A 112 4.78 -22.27 -1.37
CA HIS A 112 5.95 -23.14 -1.18
C HIS A 112 6.14 -23.88 -2.51
N GLY A 113 7.27 -23.63 -3.16
CA GLY A 113 7.58 -24.28 -4.41
C GLY A 113 7.84 -25.73 -4.11
N ASP A 114 6.92 -26.61 -4.50
CA ASP A 114 7.25 -28.00 -4.76
C ASP A 114 8.29 -28.00 -5.89
N ALA A 115 9.55 -28.12 -5.51
CA ALA A 115 10.69 -28.36 -6.40
C ALA A 115 11.41 -29.62 -5.92
#